data_AF-A0A7C2HR56-F1
#
_entry.id   AF-A0A7C2HR56-F1
#
_cell.length_a   1.000
_cell.length_b   1.000
_cell.length_c   1.000
_cell.angle_alpha   90.00
_cell.angle_beta   90.00
_cell.angle_gamma   90.00
#
_symmetry.space_group_name_H-M   'P 1'
#
loop_
_entity.id
_entity.type
_entity.pdbx_description
1 polymer ?
#
loop_
_entity_poly.entity_id
_entity_poly.type
_entity_poly.pdbx_seq_one_letter_code
_entity_poly.pdbx_strand_id
1 'polypeptide(L)'
;YLMEAADDICYAILDLEDAVEIGILDVREFEALFSHFGETERLWHTDDPRQKCAMLRGIAIGRCVAEVAEKFMVHQDTLLRGSFPGKDLIDVCAPQIKETLLAAKALASQKVYRHRTKLVTELASYPCIGTVLDVLVPAIHTRLTVGEDALSARHQLALNLLPTPLHAEQGLYHAYMQVLDYIGAMTDNYAANLAREISGVGIL
;
A
#
# COMPACT_ATOMS: atom_id res chain seq x y z
N TYR A 1 -4.44 7.48 -14.57
CA TYR A 1 -5.69 7.15 -15.30
C TYR A 1 -6.04 5.67 -15.28
N LEU A 2 -5.74 4.82 -16.29
CA LEU A 2 -6.22 3.42 -16.26
C LEU A 2 -5.61 2.59 -15.13
N MET A 3 -4.28 2.68 -14.93
CA MET A 3 -3.58 2.02 -13.82
C MET A 3 -4.17 2.44 -12.47
N GLU A 4 -4.32 3.74 -12.25
CA GLU A 4 -4.91 4.34 -11.05
C GLU A 4 -6.37 3.92 -10.83
N ALA A 5 -7.19 3.87 -11.89
CA ALA A 5 -8.57 3.43 -11.77
C ALA A 5 -8.66 1.94 -11.41
N ALA A 6 -7.79 1.10 -11.99
CA ALA A 6 -7.69 -0.30 -11.62
C ALA A 6 -7.29 -0.48 -10.16
N ASP A 7 -6.29 0.28 -9.69
CA ASP A 7 -5.83 0.29 -8.31
C ASP A 7 -6.95 0.67 -7.34
N ASP A 8 -7.65 1.76 -7.65
CA ASP A 8 -8.76 2.28 -6.85
C ASP A 8 -9.95 1.31 -6.76
N ILE A 9 -10.29 0.62 -7.85
CA ILE A 9 -11.36 -0.39 -7.86
C ILE A 9 -10.95 -1.59 -7.02
N CYS A 10 -9.72 -2.08 -7.18
CA CYS A 10 -9.21 -3.23 -6.44
C CYS A 10 -9.21 -2.95 -4.94
N TYR A 11 -8.58 -1.86 -4.48
CA TYR A 11 -8.53 -1.54 -3.05
C TYR A 11 -9.90 -1.23 -2.44
N ALA A 12 -10.82 -0.63 -3.21
CA ALA A 12 -12.17 -0.38 -2.69
C ALA A 12 -12.97 -1.65 -2.42
N ILE A 13 -12.77 -2.70 -3.22
CA ILE A 13 -13.60 -3.92 -3.17
C ILE A 13 -12.90 -5.06 -2.42
N LEU A 14 -11.64 -5.34 -2.75
CA LEU A 14 -10.89 -6.49 -2.20
C LEU A 14 -10.58 -6.30 -0.71
N ASP A 15 -10.18 -5.10 -0.28
CA ASP A 15 -9.93 -4.85 1.16
C ASP A 15 -11.16 -5.13 2.03
N LEU A 16 -12.37 -4.88 1.50
CA LEU A 16 -13.61 -5.18 2.21
C LEU A 16 -13.96 -6.67 2.17
N GLU A 17 -13.70 -7.35 1.05
CA GLU A 17 -13.88 -8.81 0.95
C GLU A 17 -12.96 -9.53 1.94
N ASP A 18 -11.67 -9.19 1.95
CA ASP A 18 -10.68 -9.74 2.88
C ASP A 18 -11.08 -9.46 4.33
N ALA A 19 -11.60 -8.25 4.61
CA ALA A 19 -12.10 -7.90 5.94
C ALA A 19 -13.30 -8.74 6.39
N VAL A 20 -14.17 -9.17 5.46
CA VAL A 20 -15.24 -10.13 5.75
C VAL A 20 -14.63 -11.51 6.06
N GLU A 21 -13.64 -11.96 5.28
CA GLU A 21 -13.02 -13.27 5.48
C GLU A 21 -12.36 -13.43 6.85
N ILE A 22 -11.73 -12.36 7.35
CA ILE A 22 -11.06 -12.34 8.67
C ILE A 22 -11.97 -11.85 9.80
N GLY A 23 -13.27 -11.61 9.53
CA GLY A 23 -14.28 -11.29 10.53
C GLY A 23 -14.24 -9.87 11.10
N ILE A 24 -13.59 -8.92 10.41
CA ILE A 24 -13.59 -7.50 10.77
C ILE A 24 -14.88 -6.81 10.30
N LEU A 25 -15.40 -7.23 9.15
CA LEU A 25 -16.61 -6.68 8.53
C LEU A 25 -17.73 -7.72 8.48
N ASP A 26 -18.96 -7.31 8.76
CA ASP A 26 -20.11 -8.20 8.56
C ASP A 26 -20.45 -8.28 7.06
N VAL A 27 -20.72 -9.49 6.56
CA VAL A 27 -21.07 -9.71 5.14
C VAL A 27 -22.24 -8.83 4.68
N ARG A 28 -23.19 -8.51 5.56
CA ARG A 28 -24.33 -7.65 5.24
C ARG A 28 -23.92 -6.23 4.91
N GLU A 29 -22.81 -5.74 5.47
CA GLU A 29 -22.27 -4.42 5.16
C GLU A 29 -21.66 -4.40 3.76
N PHE A 30 -20.99 -5.50 3.36
CA PHE A 30 -20.50 -5.69 2.01
C PHE A 30 -21.66 -5.79 1.00
N GLU A 31 -22.69 -6.59 1.32
CA GLU A 31 -23.91 -6.72 0.50
C GLU A 31 -24.64 -5.38 0.33
N ALA A 32 -24.77 -4.59 1.41
CA ALA A 32 -25.42 -3.29 1.36
C ALA A 32 -24.74 -2.31 0.40
N LEU A 33 -23.41 -2.38 0.27
CA LEU A 33 -22.64 -1.53 -0.65
C LEU A 33 -22.78 -1.95 -2.11
N PHE A 34 -22.80 -3.24 -2.41
CA PHE A 34 -22.66 -3.73 -3.79
C PHE A 34 -23.92 -4.35 -4.40
N SER A 35 -24.95 -4.64 -3.59
CA SER A 35 -26.18 -5.31 -4.06
C SER A 35 -26.88 -4.58 -5.22
N HIS A 36 -26.84 -3.24 -5.25
CA HIS A 36 -27.44 -2.45 -6.33
C HIS A 36 -26.72 -2.59 -7.69
N PHE A 37 -25.53 -3.22 -7.72
CA PHE A 37 -24.84 -3.58 -8.96
C PHE A 37 -25.32 -4.91 -9.54
N GLY A 38 -26.03 -5.75 -8.78
CA GLY A 38 -26.59 -6.99 -9.30
C GLY A 38 -28.11 -6.90 -9.47
N GLU A 39 -28.66 -7.73 -10.34
CA GLU A 39 -30.09 -8.04 -10.30
C GLU A 39 -30.35 -8.89 -9.05
N THR A 40 -31.13 -8.35 -8.13
CA THR A 40 -31.35 -8.89 -6.79
C THR A 40 -31.83 -10.34 -6.83
N GLU A 41 -32.60 -10.78 -7.82
CA GLU A 41 -33.21 -12.13 -7.82
C GLU A 41 -32.22 -13.30 -7.96
N ARG A 42 -31.06 -13.12 -8.61
CA ARG A 42 -30.07 -14.21 -8.77
C ARG A 42 -29.08 -14.33 -7.61
N LEU A 43 -28.97 -13.29 -6.78
CA LEU A 43 -27.93 -13.17 -5.75
C LEU A 43 -28.18 -14.03 -4.50
N TRP A 44 -29.41 -14.51 -4.26
CA TRP A 44 -29.82 -15.05 -2.95
C TRP A 44 -29.92 -16.58 -2.85
N HIS A 45 -29.51 -17.33 -3.88
CA HIS A 45 -29.64 -18.79 -3.85
C HIS A 45 -28.51 -19.53 -3.11
N THR A 46 -27.51 -18.81 -2.57
CA THR A 46 -26.46 -19.39 -1.72
C THR A 46 -26.50 -18.75 -0.34
N ASP A 47 -26.41 -19.56 0.71
CA ASP A 47 -26.29 -19.09 2.09
C ASP A 47 -24.84 -18.87 2.53
N ASP A 48 -23.86 -19.23 1.69
CA ASP A 48 -22.42 -19.09 2.00
C ASP A 48 -21.97 -17.63 1.81
N PRO A 49 -21.59 -16.91 2.89
CA PRO A 49 -21.11 -15.54 2.81
C PRO A 49 -19.95 -15.34 1.84
N ARG A 50 -19.03 -16.32 1.72
CA ARG A 50 -17.86 -16.22 0.84
C ARG A 50 -18.27 -16.23 -0.63
N GLN A 51 -19.20 -17.12 -0.99
CA GLN A 51 -19.72 -17.18 -2.35
C GLN A 51 -20.48 -15.91 -2.72
N LYS A 52 -21.23 -15.34 -1.76
CA LYS A 52 -21.91 -14.06 -1.96
C LYS A 52 -20.94 -12.91 -2.21
N CYS A 53 -19.91 -12.76 -1.37
CA CYS A 53 -18.87 -11.74 -1.57
C CYS A 53 -18.18 -11.90 -2.93
N ALA A 54 -17.75 -13.12 -3.28
CA ALA A 54 -17.06 -13.39 -4.53
C ALA A 54 -17.92 -13.06 -5.76
N MET A 55 -19.22 -13.36 -5.71
CA MET A 55 -20.18 -13.03 -6.77
C MET A 55 -20.41 -11.52 -6.89
N LEU A 56 -20.68 -10.84 -5.78
CA LEU A 56 -20.88 -9.39 -5.75
C LEU A 56 -19.62 -8.65 -6.21
N ARG A 57 -18.43 -9.09 -5.80
CA ARG A 57 -17.15 -8.60 -6.31
C ARG A 57 -17.08 -8.73 -7.83
N GLY A 58 -17.36 -9.91 -8.39
CA GLY A 58 -17.29 -10.13 -9.82
C GLY A 58 -18.20 -9.18 -10.60
N ILE A 59 -19.42 -8.98 -10.12
CA ILE A 59 -20.39 -8.04 -10.70
C ILE A 59 -19.90 -6.59 -10.57
N ALA A 60 -19.46 -6.19 -9.37
CA ALA A 60 -18.99 -4.84 -9.09
C ALA A 60 -17.76 -4.46 -9.94
N ILE A 61 -16.73 -5.31 -9.95
CA ILE A 61 -15.53 -5.12 -10.77
C ILE A 61 -15.91 -5.05 -12.25
N GLY A 62 -16.75 -5.97 -12.73
CA GLY A 62 -17.19 -5.99 -14.13
C GLY A 62 -17.86 -4.68 -14.56
N ARG A 63 -18.75 -4.13 -13.72
CA ARG A 63 -19.40 -2.83 -13.98
C ARG A 63 -18.40 -1.67 -13.94
N CYS A 64 -17.54 -1.63 -12.93
CA CYS A 64 -16.56 -0.55 -12.80
C CYS A 64 -15.57 -0.54 -13.98
N VAL A 65 -15.09 -1.71 -14.40
CA VAL A 65 -14.18 -1.84 -15.55
C VAL A 65 -14.85 -1.39 -16.84
N ALA A 66 -16.10 -1.80 -17.09
CA ALA A 66 -16.84 -1.40 -18.28
C ALA A 66 -17.03 0.13 -18.35
N GLU A 67 -17.46 0.74 -17.24
CA GLU A 67 -17.65 2.19 -17.14
C GLU A 67 -16.32 2.95 -17.32
N VAL A 68 -15.25 2.53 -16.62
CA VAL A 68 -13.94 3.18 -16.72
C VAL A 68 -13.39 3.09 -18.14
N ALA A 69 -13.55 1.94 -18.81
CA ALA A 69 -13.15 1.77 -20.21
C ALA A 69 -13.94 2.72 -21.13
N GLU A 70 -15.25 2.84 -20.93
CA GLU A 70 -16.08 3.79 -21.68
C GLU A 70 -15.62 5.24 -21.46
N LYS A 71 -15.46 5.67 -20.19
CA LYS A 71 -15.01 7.04 -19.88
C LYS A 71 -13.63 7.33 -20.42
N PHE A 72 -12.72 6.37 -20.38
CA PHE A 72 -11.40 6.51 -20.98
C PHE A 72 -11.50 6.81 -22.48
N MET A 73 -12.33 6.06 -23.21
CA MET A 73 -12.54 6.28 -24.65
C MET A 73 -13.24 7.61 -24.95
N VAL A 74 -14.28 7.97 -24.18
CA VAL A 74 -14.98 9.25 -24.31
C VAL A 74 -14.03 10.44 -24.12
N HIS A 75 -13.06 10.31 -23.21
CA HIS A 75 -12.13 11.39 -22.86
C HIS A 75 -10.75 11.27 -23.54
N GLN A 76 -10.57 10.35 -24.49
CA GLN A 76 -9.27 10.03 -25.11
C GLN A 76 -8.51 11.28 -25.58
N ASP A 77 -9.16 12.18 -26.31
CA ASP A 77 -8.52 13.39 -26.84
C ASP A 77 -8.01 14.33 -25.73
N THR A 78 -8.79 14.48 -24.65
CA THR A 78 -8.38 15.31 -23.51
C THR A 78 -7.25 14.67 -22.72
N LEU A 79 -7.24 13.33 -22.61
CA LEU A 79 -6.17 12.57 -21.97
C LEU A 79 -4.86 12.70 -22.76
N LEU A 80 -4.90 12.56 -24.09
CA LEU A 80 -3.73 12.71 -24.97
C LEU A 80 -3.14 14.12 -24.95
N ARG A 81 -3.99 15.14 -24.73
CA ARG A 81 -3.55 16.54 -24.59
C ARG A 81 -3.14 16.93 -23.17
N GLY A 82 -3.24 16.03 -22.20
CA GLY A 82 -2.98 16.33 -20.78
C GLY A 82 -3.96 17.34 -20.19
N SER A 83 -5.16 17.48 -20.77
CA SER A 83 -6.18 18.46 -20.40
C SER A 83 -7.46 17.77 -19.88
N PHE A 84 -7.33 16.60 -19.27
CA PHE A 84 -8.44 15.83 -18.73
C PHE A 84 -9.10 16.61 -17.57
N PRO A 85 -10.44 16.78 -17.56
CA PRO A 85 -11.11 17.70 -16.63
C PRO A 85 -11.34 17.13 -15.23
N GLY A 86 -11.39 15.80 -15.08
CA GLY A 86 -11.57 15.13 -13.79
C GLY A 86 -10.24 14.95 -13.06
N LYS A 87 -10.31 14.70 -11.75
CA LYS A 87 -9.10 14.32 -10.98
C LYS A 87 -8.54 12.96 -11.42
N ASP A 88 -9.42 12.02 -11.73
CA ASP A 88 -9.13 10.64 -12.14
C ASP A 88 -10.31 10.12 -13.00
N LEU A 89 -10.23 8.87 -13.51
CA LEU A 89 -11.31 8.31 -14.35
C LEU A 89 -12.58 8.00 -13.56
N ILE A 90 -12.49 7.68 -12.27
CA ILE A 90 -13.65 7.38 -11.42
C ILE A 90 -14.47 8.65 -11.18
N ASP A 91 -13.83 9.82 -11.15
CA ASP A 91 -14.45 11.12 -10.94
C ASP A 91 -15.53 11.48 -11.99
N VAL A 92 -15.34 10.99 -13.22
CA VAL A 92 -16.25 11.19 -14.36
C VAL A 92 -17.16 9.98 -14.65
N CYS A 93 -17.04 8.91 -13.85
CA CYS A 93 -17.96 7.78 -13.91
C CYS A 93 -19.35 8.17 -13.40
N ALA A 94 -20.36 7.36 -13.73
CA ALA A 94 -21.71 7.53 -13.19
C ALA A 94 -21.70 7.68 -11.66
N PRO A 95 -22.57 8.56 -11.09
CA PRO A 95 -22.60 8.80 -9.64
C PRO A 95 -22.71 7.53 -8.82
N GLN A 96 -23.51 6.55 -9.28
CA GLN A 96 -23.65 5.27 -8.62
C GLN A 96 -22.30 4.54 -8.46
N ILE A 97 -21.44 4.48 -9.49
CA ILE A 97 -20.14 3.80 -9.38
C ILE A 97 -19.20 4.59 -8.47
N LYS A 98 -19.10 5.90 -8.71
CA LYS A 98 -18.23 6.79 -7.93
C LYS A 98 -18.57 6.77 -6.45
N GLU A 99 -19.84 6.95 -6.11
CA GLU A 99 -20.32 7.01 -4.72
C GLU A 99 -20.15 5.67 -4.00
N THR A 100 -20.40 4.53 -4.67
CA THR A 100 -20.16 3.21 -4.08
C THR A 100 -18.69 2.99 -3.77
N LEU A 101 -17.77 3.29 -4.70
CA LEU A 101 -16.33 3.12 -4.45
C LEU A 101 -15.84 4.06 -3.33
N LEU A 102 -16.35 5.28 -3.26
CA LEU A 102 -16.06 6.21 -2.16
C LEU A 102 -16.60 5.71 -0.82
N ALA A 103 -17.82 5.19 -0.78
CA ALA A 103 -18.43 4.61 0.42
C ALA A 103 -17.66 3.37 0.88
N ALA A 104 -17.22 2.53 -0.04
CA ALA A 104 -16.42 1.35 0.24
C ALA A 104 -15.06 1.72 0.87
N LYS A 105 -14.33 2.68 0.27
CA LYS A 105 -13.09 3.22 0.84
C LYS A 105 -13.30 3.86 2.22
N ALA A 106 -14.41 4.57 2.42
CA ALA A 106 -14.75 5.16 3.71
C ALA A 106 -15.01 4.08 4.77
N LEU A 107 -15.72 3.00 4.43
CA LEU A 107 -15.95 1.87 5.32
C LEU A 107 -14.65 1.15 5.68
N ALA A 108 -13.78 0.91 4.69
CA ALA A 108 -12.45 0.34 4.91
C ALA A 108 -11.63 1.20 5.88
N SER A 109 -11.60 2.52 5.69
CA SER A 109 -10.92 3.46 6.59
C SER A 109 -11.48 3.43 8.01
N GLN A 110 -12.79 3.30 8.17
CA GLN A 110 -13.43 3.31 9.48
C GLN A 110 -13.23 2.01 10.26
N LYS A 111 -13.28 0.86 9.58
CA LYS A 111 -13.31 -0.45 10.24
C LYS A 111 -12.05 -1.28 10.05
N VAL A 112 -11.53 -1.33 8.83
CA VAL A 112 -10.38 -2.16 8.47
C VAL A 112 -9.09 -1.49 8.90
N TYR A 113 -8.89 -0.22 8.51
CA TYR A 113 -7.64 0.47 8.78
C TYR A 113 -7.43 0.86 10.24
N ARG A 114 -8.52 0.93 11.00
CA ARG A 114 -8.51 1.20 12.45
C ARG A 114 -8.59 -0.08 13.28
N HIS A 115 -8.63 -1.25 12.65
CA HIS A 115 -8.62 -2.50 13.37
C HIS A 115 -7.30 -2.66 14.13
N ARG A 116 -7.38 -3.13 15.39
CA ARG A 116 -6.23 -3.21 16.31
C ARG A 116 -5.04 -3.94 15.69
N THR A 117 -5.27 -5.05 14.99
CA THR A 117 -4.19 -5.81 14.34
C THR A 117 -3.41 -4.95 13.34
N LYS A 118 -4.11 -4.18 12.50
CA LYS A 118 -3.44 -3.31 11.52
C LYS A 118 -2.67 -2.18 12.21
N LEU A 119 -3.30 -1.53 13.19
CA LEU A 119 -2.66 -0.44 13.95
C LEU A 119 -1.39 -0.92 14.66
N VAL A 120 -1.41 -2.10 15.28
CA VAL A 120 -0.23 -2.67 15.95
C VAL A 120 0.87 -2.98 14.94
N THR A 121 0.54 -3.57 13.79
CA THR A 121 1.51 -3.85 12.73
C THR A 121 2.11 -2.58 12.15
N GLU A 122 1.29 -1.55 11.88
CA GLU A 122 1.78 -0.24 11.41
C GLU A 122 2.66 0.43 12.47
N LEU A 123 2.27 0.42 13.75
CA LEU A 123 3.10 0.97 14.83
C LEU A 123 4.42 0.23 14.99
N ALA A 124 4.44 -1.08 14.75
CA ALA A 124 5.65 -1.90 14.83
C ALA A 124 6.60 -1.69 13.64
N SER A 125 6.11 -1.22 12.48
CA SER A 125 6.97 -0.98 11.31
C SER A 125 7.85 0.26 11.47
N TYR A 126 7.36 1.31 12.16
CA TYR A 126 8.14 2.53 12.43
C TYR A 126 9.48 2.25 13.11
N PRO A 127 9.55 1.55 14.27
CA PRO A 127 10.83 1.25 14.90
C PRO A 127 11.70 0.31 14.05
N CYS A 128 11.11 -0.55 13.20
CA CYS A 128 11.91 -1.40 12.31
C CYS A 128 12.75 -0.57 11.35
N ILE A 129 12.10 0.35 10.63
CA ILE A 129 12.80 1.24 9.68
C ILE A 129 13.71 2.23 10.41
N GLY A 130 13.23 2.81 11.52
CA GLY A 130 14.00 3.73 12.34
C GLY A 130 15.31 3.13 12.83
N THR A 131 15.29 1.89 13.34
CA THR A 131 16.49 1.20 13.85
C THR A 131 17.58 1.05 12.77
N VAL A 132 17.20 0.71 11.53
CA VAL A 132 18.15 0.56 10.43
C VAL A 132 18.73 1.92 10.01
N LEU A 133 17.88 2.95 9.92
CA LEU A 133 18.29 4.31 9.59
C LEU A 133 19.23 4.90 10.66
N ASP A 134 18.92 4.73 11.94
CA ASP A 134 19.70 5.23 13.07
C ASP A 134 21.12 4.63 13.13
N VAL A 135 21.32 3.46 12.54
CA VAL A 135 22.64 2.82 12.44
C VAL A 135 23.39 3.29 11.19
N LEU A 136 22.74 3.35 10.03
CA LEU A 136 23.39 3.64 8.76
C LEU A 136 23.65 5.13 8.54
N VAL A 137 22.67 5.99 8.79
CA VAL A 137 22.74 7.42 8.43
C VAL A 137 23.88 8.14 9.15
N PRO A 138 24.10 7.97 10.48
CA PRO A 138 25.22 8.62 11.15
C PRO A 138 26.59 8.11 10.69
N ALA A 139 26.69 6.81 10.37
CA ALA A 139 27.93 6.20 9.89
C ALA A 139 28.32 6.77 8.51
N ILE A 140 27.36 6.88 7.61
CA ILE A 140 27.55 7.49 6.28
C ILE A 140 27.87 8.96 6.38
N HIS A 141 27.13 9.69 7.21
CA HIS A 141 27.37 11.11 7.43
C HIS A 141 28.81 11.35 7.89
N THR A 142 29.23 10.65 8.94
CA THR A 142 30.59 10.75 9.50
C THR A 142 31.65 10.43 8.44
N ARG A 143 31.46 9.34 7.68
CA ARG A 143 32.39 8.92 6.63
C ARG A 143 32.61 10.00 5.57
N LEU A 144 31.55 10.69 5.15
CA LEU A 144 31.57 11.61 4.01
C LEU A 144 31.84 13.07 4.40
N THR A 145 31.53 13.50 5.64
CA THR A 145 31.73 14.90 6.07
C THR A 145 32.96 15.10 6.96
N VAL A 146 33.33 14.08 7.73
CA VAL A 146 34.47 14.16 8.67
C VAL A 146 35.66 13.35 8.16
N GLY A 147 35.40 12.18 7.57
CA GLY A 147 36.40 11.31 6.97
C GLY A 147 36.48 9.94 7.65
N GLU A 148 37.32 9.07 7.09
CA GLU A 148 37.42 7.66 7.48
C GLU A 148 38.01 7.47 8.89
N ASP A 149 38.96 8.32 9.29
CA ASP A 149 39.61 8.29 10.61
C ASP A 149 38.65 8.63 11.78
N ALA A 150 37.51 9.26 11.50
CA ALA A 150 36.50 9.60 12.49
C ALA A 150 35.47 8.47 12.73
N LEU A 151 35.57 7.36 12.00
CA LEU A 151 34.63 6.24 12.15
C LEU A 151 34.91 5.44 13.43
N SER A 152 33.93 5.42 14.33
CA SER A 152 33.91 4.47 15.44
C SER A 152 33.81 3.02 14.94
N ALA A 153 34.19 2.04 15.77
CA ALA A 153 33.99 0.62 15.47
C ALA A 153 32.54 0.29 15.10
N ARG A 154 31.56 0.94 15.77
CA ARG A 154 30.14 0.79 15.46
C ARG A 154 29.81 1.32 14.06
N HIS A 155 30.35 2.48 13.67
CA HIS A 155 30.14 3.01 12.32
C HIS A 155 30.75 2.10 11.25
N GLN A 156 31.93 1.55 11.48
CA GLN A 156 32.56 0.62 10.53
C GLN A 156 31.71 -0.65 10.35
N LEU A 157 31.22 -1.23 11.45
CA LEU A 157 30.29 -2.37 11.39
C LEU A 157 28.99 -2.01 10.66
N ALA A 158 28.43 -0.84 10.92
CA ALA A 158 27.22 -0.35 10.26
C ALA A 158 27.41 -0.23 8.74
N LEU A 159 28.52 0.34 8.28
CA LEU A 159 28.80 0.46 6.84
C LEU A 159 28.93 -0.90 6.15
N ASN A 160 29.36 -1.94 6.86
CA ASN A 160 29.43 -3.31 6.34
C ASN A 160 28.05 -3.97 6.17
N LEU A 161 26.98 -3.37 6.71
CA LEU A 161 25.61 -3.82 6.45
C LEU A 161 25.11 -3.40 5.07
N LEU A 162 25.76 -2.44 4.41
CA LEU A 162 25.38 -2.03 3.06
C LEU A 162 25.78 -3.12 2.06
N PRO A 163 24.88 -3.50 1.13
CA PRO A 163 25.18 -4.53 0.13
C PRO A 163 26.25 -4.07 -0.88
N THR A 164 26.43 -2.75 -1.02
CA THR A 164 27.47 -2.16 -1.86
C THR A 164 28.22 -1.12 -1.02
N PRO A 165 29.56 -1.10 -1.04
CA PRO A 165 30.32 -0.07 -0.35
C PRO A 165 30.01 1.33 -0.89
N LEU A 166 30.18 2.35 -0.06
CA LEU A 166 30.14 3.74 -0.52
C LEU A 166 31.33 4.02 -1.45
N HIS A 167 31.12 4.81 -2.49
CA HIS A 167 32.23 5.31 -3.30
C HIS A 167 32.90 6.51 -2.62
N ALA A 168 34.23 6.61 -2.75
CA ALA A 168 35.02 7.66 -2.09
C ALA A 168 34.63 9.10 -2.52
N GLU A 169 34.10 9.26 -3.74
CA GLU A 169 33.70 10.55 -4.31
C GLU A 169 32.17 10.80 -4.25
N GLN A 170 31.42 9.93 -3.59
CA GLN A 170 29.96 10.03 -3.54
C GLN A 170 29.52 11.14 -2.59
N GLY A 171 28.72 12.08 -3.10
CA GLY A 171 28.09 13.11 -2.25
C GLY A 171 27.01 12.52 -1.33
N LEU A 172 26.72 13.22 -0.22
CA LEU A 172 25.73 12.82 0.79
C LEU A 172 24.37 12.43 0.19
N TYR A 173 23.89 13.17 -0.82
CA TYR A 173 22.61 12.87 -1.48
C TYR A 173 22.56 11.44 -2.02
N HIS A 174 23.55 11.07 -2.84
CA HIS A 174 23.60 9.73 -3.43
C HIS A 174 23.84 8.65 -2.38
N ALA A 175 24.60 8.95 -1.34
CA ALA A 175 24.85 7.99 -0.26
C ALA A 175 23.59 7.72 0.58
N TYR A 176 22.76 8.74 0.83
CA TYR A 176 21.46 8.55 1.47
C TYR A 176 20.45 7.87 0.55
N MET A 177 20.44 8.20 -0.75
CA MET A 177 19.64 7.44 -1.72
C MET A 177 19.99 5.95 -1.70
N GLN A 178 21.27 5.60 -1.65
CA GLN A 178 21.70 4.20 -1.53
C GLN A 178 21.18 3.50 -0.26
N VAL A 179 21.07 4.21 0.87
CA VAL A 179 20.42 3.67 2.08
C VAL A 179 18.93 3.46 1.86
N LEU A 180 18.27 4.46 1.27
CA LEU A 180 16.82 4.38 1.01
C LEU A 180 16.51 3.28 -0.01
N ASP A 181 17.36 3.07 -1.02
CA ASP A 181 17.25 1.97 -1.97
C ASP A 181 17.43 0.62 -1.27
N TYR A 182 18.44 0.52 -0.38
CA TYR A 182 18.66 -0.69 0.41
C TYR A 182 17.46 -1.02 1.30
N ILE A 183 16.94 -0.03 2.04
CA ILE A 183 15.80 -0.20 2.94
C ILE A 183 14.50 -0.44 2.16
N GLY A 184 14.27 0.32 1.09
CA GLY A 184 13.08 0.20 0.25
C GLY A 184 13.01 -1.10 -0.54
N ALA A 185 14.15 -1.76 -0.76
CA ALA A 185 14.21 -3.09 -1.37
C ALA A 185 13.95 -4.23 -0.36
N MET A 186 13.86 -3.95 0.95
CA MET A 186 13.60 -4.98 1.96
C MET A 186 12.15 -5.45 1.91
N THR A 187 11.96 -6.75 2.13
CA THR A 187 10.62 -7.26 2.51
C THR A 187 10.35 -6.93 3.98
N ASP A 188 9.08 -6.86 4.38
CA ASP A 188 8.66 -6.62 5.77
C ASP A 188 9.36 -7.57 6.76
N ASN A 189 9.41 -8.87 6.42
CA ASN A 189 10.07 -9.88 7.26
C ASN A 189 11.57 -9.61 7.40
N TYR A 190 12.23 -9.22 6.30
CA TYR A 190 13.65 -8.92 6.33
C TYR A 190 13.93 -7.68 7.19
N ALA A 191 13.18 -6.59 6.98
CA ALA A 191 13.33 -5.35 7.76
C ALA A 191 13.06 -5.60 9.26
N ALA A 192 12.02 -6.35 9.60
CA ALA A 192 11.69 -6.69 10.98
C ALA A 192 12.74 -7.59 11.65
N ASN A 193 13.31 -8.55 10.91
CA ASN A 193 14.39 -9.40 11.42
C ASN A 193 15.67 -8.60 11.63
N LEU A 194 16.10 -7.82 10.64
CA LEU A 194 17.30 -7.00 10.72
C LEU A 194 17.22 -6.00 11.88
N ALA A 195 16.08 -5.32 12.05
CA ALA A 195 15.88 -4.40 13.17
C ALA A 195 15.99 -5.09 14.53
N ARG A 196 15.47 -6.32 14.66
CA ARG A 196 15.55 -7.12 15.89
C ARG A 196 16.98 -7.56 16.20
N GLU A 197 17.72 -7.99 15.18
CA GLU A 197 19.13 -8.37 15.29
C GLU A 197 19.98 -7.16 15.71
N ILE A 198 19.76 -6.00 15.09
CA ILE A 198 20.44 -4.75 15.43
C ILE A 198 20.08 -4.28 16.86
N SER A 199 18.83 -4.41 17.28
CA SER A 199 18.40 -3.99 18.63
C SER A 199 18.92 -4.90 19.74
N GLY A 200 19.52 -6.04 19.40
CA GLY A 200 20.07 -7.01 20.34
C GLY A 200 19.02 -7.80 21.12
N VAL A 201 17.76 -7.78 20.67
CA VAL A 201 16.68 -8.53 21.31
C VAL A 201 16.86 -10.01 20.93
N GLY A 202 17.12 -10.87 21.91
CA GLY A 202 17.39 -12.29 21.71
C GLY A 202 18.86 -12.65 21.47
N ILE A 203 19.80 -11.78 21.85
CA ILE A 203 21.25 -12.07 21.85
C ILE A 203 21.67 -13.09 22.95
N LEU A 204 20.72 -13.59 23.75
CA LEU A 204 20.87 -14.67 24.73
C LEU A 204 19.64 -15.59 24.68
#